data_AF-A0A2R4XG43-F1
#
_entry.id   AF-A0A2R4XG43-F1
#
_cell.length_a   1.000
_cell.length_b   1.000
_cell.length_c   1.000
_cell.angle_alpha   90.00
_cell.angle_beta   90.00
_cell.angle_gamma   90.00
#
_symmetry.space_group_name_H-M   'P 1'
#
loop_
_entity.id
_entity.type
_entity.pdbx_description
1 polymer ?
#
loop_
_entity_poly.entity_id
_entity_poly.type
_entity_poly.pdbx_seq_one_letter_code
_entity_poly.pdbx_strand_id
1 'polypeptide(L)'
;MGKTCFGRLPTLPHLVAKHLSASSASTSNSSKHRIKSHDKDGYAVRAILPRPSSAASPKGCYATKSLGRGLPHIPINHLSCTVGENVSIVPDAGISAALVYRYFSFYGQRRLYATMAGVMGFGIPGSIAVALREPRKKVICLVGDGGFMMTGFDLAIAVEKKLPICIFLANNRSLGPIYFHQEKHYPGGAHATALPGPDFKALAESFGCTALRIESEEDIANVATQALKVEGPVLVEVNTSLTILRK
;
A
#
# COMPACT_ATOMS: atom_id res chain seq x y z
N MET A 1 -15.18 -44.74 -32.38
CA MET A 1 -15.02 -43.77 -33.50
C MET A 1 -15.12 -42.37 -32.92
N GLY A 2 -14.19 -41.47 -33.28
CA GLY A 2 -14.13 -40.10 -32.76
C GLY A 2 -12.74 -39.68 -32.27
N LYS A 3 -11.73 -39.74 -33.15
CA LYS A 3 -10.42 -39.09 -32.98
C LYS A 3 -10.42 -37.82 -33.82
N THR A 4 -10.02 -36.68 -33.24
CA THR A 4 -9.37 -35.49 -33.86
C THR A 4 -9.36 -34.37 -32.80
N CYS A 5 -8.41 -33.45 -32.65
CA CYS A 5 -7.04 -33.28 -33.14
C CYS A 5 -6.41 -32.25 -32.17
N PHE A 6 -5.31 -32.58 -31.51
CA PHE A 6 -4.47 -31.61 -30.80
C PHE A 6 -3.70 -30.77 -31.83
N GLY A 7 -4.09 -29.51 -32.02
CA GLY A 7 -3.35 -28.54 -32.83
C GLY A 7 -2.26 -27.86 -32.02
N ARG A 8 -0.99 -28.09 -32.40
CA ARG A 8 0.18 -27.36 -31.89
C ARG A 8 0.11 -25.89 -32.33
N LEU A 9 0.23 -24.96 -31.39
CA LEU A 9 0.53 -23.55 -31.66
C LEU A 9 2.02 -23.39 -32.01
N PRO A 10 2.39 -22.68 -33.09
CA PRO A 10 3.78 -22.45 -33.44
C PRO A 10 4.45 -21.40 -32.55
N THR A 11 5.66 -21.72 -32.08
CA THR A 11 6.60 -20.80 -31.42
C THR A 11 7.22 -19.85 -32.44
N LEU A 12 7.17 -18.54 -32.16
CA LEU A 12 7.91 -17.51 -32.90
C LEU A 12 8.96 -16.85 -31.98
N PRO A 13 10.26 -17.10 -32.18
CA PRO A 13 11.33 -16.29 -31.62
C PRO A 13 11.77 -15.20 -32.61
N HIS A 14 12.29 -14.10 -32.07
CA HIS A 14 13.07 -13.04 -32.75
C HIS A 14 12.36 -12.05 -33.68
N LEU A 15 12.03 -10.88 -33.13
CA LEU A 15 12.21 -9.59 -33.81
C LEU A 15 12.86 -8.62 -32.80
N VAL A 16 14.18 -8.72 -32.64
CA VAL A 16 15.17 -7.78 -33.20
C VAL A 16 14.97 -6.34 -32.71
N ALA A 17 15.77 -6.02 -31.70
CA ALA A 17 16.22 -4.68 -31.37
C ALA A 17 16.73 -3.95 -32.62
N LYS A 18 16.17 -2.77 -32.88
CA LYS A 18 16.79 -1.72 -33.72
C LYS A 18 16.09 -0.40 -33.44
N HIS A 19 16.55 0.30 -32.40
CA HIS A 19 16.78 1.74 -32.49
C HIS A 19 17.97 2.10 -31.58
N LEU A 20 19.12 2.09 -32.26
CA LEU A 20 20.38 2.78 -31.97
C LEU A 20 20.10 4.16 -31.35
N SER A 21 20.60 4.45 -30.14
CA SER A 21 21.90 5.10 -29.91
C SER A 21 22.10 6.38 -30.73
N ALA A 22 21.90 7.53 -30.08
CA ALA A 22 22.64 8.75 -30.40
C ALA A 22 22.69 9.68 -29.18
N SER A 23 23.88 10.23 -28.96
CA SER A 23 24.21 11.43 -28.19
C SER A 23 24.45 11.29 -26.68
N SER A 24 25.65 10.80 -26.36
CA SER A 24 26.46 11.32 -25.26
C SER A 24 26.84 12.78 -25.52
N ALA A 25 26.38 13.70 -24.66
CA ALA A 25 27.02 14.99 -24.46
C ALA A 25 26.74 15.49 -23.04
N SER A 26 27.81 15.53 -22.24
CA SER A 26 27.85 16.17 -20.94
C SER A 26 27.63 17.68 -21.06
N THR A 27 26.70 18.23 -20.30
CA THR A 27 26.87 19.58 -19.73
C THR A 27 26.27 19.61 -18.33
N SER A 28 27.14 19.88 -17.36
CA SER A 28 26.81 20.31 -16.03
C SER A 28 25.97 21.59 -16.10
N ASN A 29 24.79 21.61 -15.48
CA ASN A 29 24.21 22.87 -15.04
C ASN A 29 23.38 22.67 -13.78
N SER A 30 23.99 23.02 -12.65
CA SER A 30 23.32 23.17 -11.36
C SER A 30 22.39 24.38 -11.42
N SER A 31 21.12 24.16 -11.67
CA SER A 31 20.09 25.19 -11.50
C SER A 31 19.11 24.72 -10.44
N LYS A 32 19.20 25.34 -9.25
CA LYS A 32 18.28 25.17 -8.14
C LYS A 32 16.89 25.67 -8.57
N HIS A 33 16.10 24.83 -9.23
CA HIS A 33 14.66 25.08 -9.36
C HIS A 33 13.97 24.66 -8.07
N ARG A 34 13.90 25.64 -7.16
CA ARG A 34 12.98 25.65 -6.03
C ARG A 34 11.55 25.60 -6.60
N ILE A 35 10.92 24.43 -6.59
CA ILE A 35 9.50 24.29 -6.89
C ILE A 35 8.75 25.16 -5.89
N LYS A 36 8.24 26.31 -6.35
CA LYS A 36 7.30 27.12 -5.57
C LYS A 36 6.04 26.27 -5.42
N SER A 37 5.71 25.89 -4.19
CA SER A 37 4.44 25.27 -3.86
C SER A 37 3.32 26.24 -4.25
N HIS A 38 2.60 25.91 -5.32
CA HIS A 38 1.32 26.53 -5.62
C HIS A 38 0.31 26.02 -4.60
N ASP A 39 0.07 26.84 -3.58
CA ASP A 39 -0.94 26.63 -2.56
C ASP A 39 -2.28 27.13 -3.11
N LYS A 40 -2.93 26.30 -3.94
CA LYS A 40 -4.33 26.50 -4.35
C LYS A 40 -5.02 25.13 -4.33
N ASP A 41 -5.85 24.97 -3.31
CA ASP A 41 -6.92 23.97 -3.21
C ASP A 41 -6.49 22.48 -3.23
N GLY A 42 -6.00 21.96 -2.10
CA GLY A 42 -5.73 20.52 -1.99
C GLY A 42 -5.55 20.01 -0.55
N TYR A 43 -6.45 19.13 -0.12
CA TYR A 43 -6.33 18.20 1.02
C TYR A 43 -5.24 18.46 2.06
N ALA A 44 -5.43 19.48 2.90
CA ALA A 44 -4.65 19.61 4.12
C ALA A 44 -5.19 18.65 5.18
N VAL A 45 -4.69 17.40 5.19
CA VAL A 45 -4.51 16.71 6.47
C VAL A 45 -3.52 17.58 7.23
N ARG A 46 -4.06 18.44 8.12
CA ARG A 46 -3.28 19.41 8.89
C ARG A 46 -2.16 18.63 9.58
N ALA A 47 -0.92 19.01 9.31
CA ALA A 47 0.25 18.33 9.85
C ALA A 47 0.15 18.31 11.38
N ILE A 48 -0.20 17.17 11.97
CA ILE A 48 -0.19 17.07 13.43
C ILE A 48 1.24 16.99 13.97
N LEU A 49 2.27 16.68 13.16
CA LEU A 49 3.66 16.63 13.64
C LEU A 49 4.69 17.02 12.56
N PRO A 50 5.83 17.61 12.96
CA PRO A 50 6.88 18.06 12.04
C PRO A 50 7.59 16.90 11.34
N ARG A 51 8.04 17.16 10.10
CA ARG A 51 8.84 16.24 9.29
C ARG A 51 10.25 16.16 9.89
N PRO A 52 10.83 14.99 10.16
CA PRO A 52 12.21 14.90 10.63
C PRO A 52 13.19 15.32 9.53
N SER A 53 14.22 16.08 9.91
CA SER A 53 15.36 16.41 9.06
C SER A 53 16.40 15.30 9.09
N SER A 54 16.79 14.82 7.91
CA SER A 54 17.98 14.03 7.57
C SER A 54 18.25 12.70 8.30
N ALA A 55 18.34 11.62 7.50
CA ALA A 55 19.26 10.47 7.55
C ALA A 55 19.48 9.67 8.86
N ALA A 56 18.90 10.03 9.99
CA ALA A 56 18.87 9.19 11.17
C ALA A 56 17.62 8.30 11.12
N SER A 57 17.75 7.00 11.41
CA SER A 57 16.61 6.17 11.79
C SER A 57 15.83 6.95 12.87
N PRO A 58 14.55 7.31 12.67
CA PRO A 58 13.87 8.19 13.61
C PRO A 58 13.88 7.52 15.00
N LYS A 59 14.68 8.08 15.92
CA LYS A 59 14.69 7.67 17.33
C LYS A 59 13.38 8.19 17.91
N GLY A 60 12.38 7.33 17.88
CA GLY A 60 11.03 7.59 18.38
C GLY A 60 10.00 7.14 17.35
N CYS A 61 9.34 6.01 17.62
CA CYS A 61 8.08 5.66 16.98
C CYS A 61 7.11 6.83 17.22
N TYR A 62 6.76 7.57 16.15
CA TYR A 62 5.77 8.62 16.24
C TYR A 62 4.45 8.01 16.71
N ALA A 63 4.10 8.27 17.97
CA ALA A 63 2.86 7.79 18.56
C ALA A 63 1.69 8.45 17.82
N THR A 64 0.96 7.66 17.04
CA THR A 64 -0.43 8.02 16.71
C THR A 64 -1.18 7.93 18.03
N LYS A 65 -1.71 9.05 18.54
CA LYS A 65 -2.69 9.02 19.62
C LYS A 65 -4.06 8.92 18.98
N SER A 66 -4.78 7.82 19.20
CA SER A 66 -6.20 7.76 18.90
C SER A 66 -6.94 8.67 19.87
N LEU A 67 -7.94 9.37 19.37
CA LEU A 67 -8.83 10.21 20.18
C LEU A 67 -9.93 9.35 20.86
N GLY A 68 -9.65 8.08 21.19
CA GLY A 68 -10.63 7.15 21.76
C GLY A 68 -11.78 6.76 20.81
N ARG A 69 -11.57 6.88 19.49
CA ARG A 69 -12.61 6.67 18.45
C ARG A 69 -12.23 5.61 17.40
N GLY A 70 -11.35 4.67 17.76
CA GLY A 70 -10.80 3.63 16.88
C GLY A 70 -9.43 4.01 16.28
N LEU A 71 -8.92 3.23 15.33
CA LEU A 71 -7.69 3.57 14.62
C LEU A 71 -7.98 4.50 13.43
N PRO A 72 -7.20 5.57 13.24
CA PRO A 72 -7.44 6.48 12.13
C PRO A 72 -7.00 5.89 10.78
N HIS A 73 -6.01 4.99 10.77
CA HIS A 73 -5.40 4.40 9.59
C HIS A 73 -4.45 3.25 9.97
N ILE A 74 -3.88 2.58 8.97
CA ILE A 74 -2.79 1.61 9.12
C ILE A 74 -1.62 2.26 9.89
N PRO A 75 -0.97 1.60 10.86
CA PRO A 75 0.06 2.22 11.71
C PRO A 75 1.42 2.45 10.99
N ILE A 76 1.43 3.29 9.95
CA ILE A 76 2.60 3.54 9.07
C ILE A 76 3.84 4.00 9.85
N ASN A 77 3.67 4.81 10.89
CA ASN A 77 4.78 5.27 11.74
C ASN A 77 5.46 4.09 12.45
N HIS A 78 4.65 3.21 13.05
CA HIS A 78 5.16 2.02 13.72
C HIS A 78 5.86 1.10 12.71
N LEU A 79 5.27 0.90 11.52
CA LEU A 79 5.91 0.14 10.45
C LEU A 79 7.25 0.75 10.02
N SER A 80 7.31 2.07 9.79
CA SER A 80 8.54 2.77 9.40
C SER A 80 9.70 2.56 10.39
N CYS A 81 9.39 2.44 11.69
CA CYS A 81 10.37 2.23 12.76
C CYS A 81 10.72 0.75 13.00
N THR A 82 9.82 -0.19 12.70
CA THR A 82 10.01 -1.62 13.01
C THR A 82 10.60 -2.42 11.85
N VAL A 83 10.34 -2.01 10.62
CA VAL A 83 10.81 -2.74 9.44
C VAL A 83 12.28 -2.47 9.19
N GLY A 84 13.00 -3.47 8.67
CA GLY A 84 14.41 -3.31 8.30
C GLY A 84 14.63 -2.36 7.11
N GLU A 85 15.86 -2.30 6.63
CA GLU A 85 16.22 -1.53 5.43
C GLU A 85 15.94 -2.28 4.13
N ASN A 86 15.88 -3.62 4.17
CA ASN A 86 15.70 -4.46 3.00
C ASN A 86 14.22 -4.83 2.78
N VAL A 87 13.39 -3.81 2.54
CA VAL A 87 11.94 -3.96 2.33
C VAL A 87 11.44 -3.14 1.15
N SER A 88 10.39 -3.63 0.52
CA SER A 88 9.71 -2.93 -0.58
C SER A 88 8.29 -2.58 -0.17
N ILE A 89 7.91 -1.31 -0.31
CA ILE A 89 6.61 -0.77 0.08
C ILE A 89 5.76 -0.57 -1.17
N VAL A 90 4.55 -1.09 -1.15
CA VAL A 90 3.60 -1.02 -2.26
C VAL A 90 2.26 -0.51 -1.75
N PRO A 91 2.02 0.81 -1.75
CA PRO A 91 0.73 1.34 -1.41
C PRO A 91 -0.26 1.23 -2.57
N ASP A 92 -1.51 0.94 -2.23
CA ASP A 92 -2.69 1.17 -3.06
C ASP A 92 -3.10 2.65 -3.03
N ALA A 93 -4.08 3.03 -3.83
CA ALA A 93 -4.61 4.39 -3.88
C ALA A 93 -5.36 4.78 -2.60
N GLY A 94 -5.55 6.10 -2.43
CA GLY A 94 -6.31 6.67 -1.32
C GLY A 94 -5.46 6.98 -0.09
N ILE A 95 -6.05 6.79 1.09
CA ILE A 95 -5.43 7.19 2.37
C ILE A 95 -4.15 6.38 2.63
N SER A 96 -4.12 5.09 2.28
CA SER A 96 -2.93 4.24 2.44
C SER A 96 -1.70 4.81 1.73
N ALA A 97 -1.79 5.20 0.45
CA ALA A 97 -0.72 5.89 -0.27
C ALA A 97 -0.34 7.23 0.34
N ALA A 98 -1.34 8.09 0.63
CA ALA A 98 -1.08 9.42 1.16
C ALA A 98 -0.25 9.39 2.46
N LEU A 99 -0.52 8.41 3.32
CA LEU A 99 0.20 8.24 4.58
C LEU A 99 1.62 7.71 4.38
N VAL A 100 1.83 6.80 3.43
CA VAL A 100 3.19 6.36 3.08
C VAL A 100 4.04 7.52 2.63
N TYR A 101 3.53 8.33 1.70
CA TYR A 101 4.26 9.48 1.16
C TYR A 101 4.60 10.53 2.21
N ARG A 102 3.78 10.58 3.27
CA ARG A 102 3.92 11.57 4.33
C ARG A 102 4.81 11.10 5.48
N TYR A 103 4.67 9.85 5.90
CA TYR A 103 5.17 9.35 7.18
C TYR A 103 6.22 8.23 7.06
N PHE A 104 6.24 7.49 5.96
CA PHE A 104 7.22 6.42 5.80
C PHE A 104 8.58 6.99 5.41
N SER A 105 9.63 6.59 6.12
CA SER A 105 11.01 7.04 5.85
C SER A 105 11.73 6.09 4.91
N PHE A 106 12.22 6.63 3.80
CA PHE A 106 12.99 5.90 2.79
C PHE A 106 14.48 6.20 2.94
N TYR A 107 15.25 5.17 3.28
CA TYR A 107 16.70 5.19 3.39
C TYR A 107 17.23 3.77 3.11
N GLY A 108 18.54 3.65 2.89
CA GLY A 108 19.17 2.35 2.60
C GLY A 108 18.55 1.66 1.38
N GLN A 109 18.14 0.40 1.56
CA GLN A 109 17.55 -0.41 0.48
C GLN A 109 16.01 -0.36 0.41
N ARG A 110 15.37 0.52 1.19
CA ARG A 110 13.91 0.65 1.18
C ARG A 110 13.46 1.19 -0.17
N ARG A 111 12.51 0.51 -0.83
CA ARG A 111 11.97 0.93 -2.13
C ARG A 111 10.47 1.17 -2.06
N LEU A 112 10.00 2.15 -2.84
CA LEU A 112 8.59 2.46 -3.03
C LEU A 112 8.21 2.09 -4.46
N TYR A 113 7.16 1.28 -4.60
CA TYR A 113 6.52 1.00 -5.89
C TYR A 113 5.09 1.51 -5.83
N ALA A 114 4.81 2.58 -6.57
CA ALA A 114 3.53 3.27 -6.53
C ALA A 114 3.02 3.55 -7.94
N THR A 115 1.71 3.72 -8.07
CA THR A 115 1.09 4.10 -9.35
C THR A 115 1.29 5.58 -9.64
N MET A 116 1.36 5.95 -10.92
CA MET A 116 1.37 7.36 -11.33
C MET A 116 -0.03 7.99 -11.33
N ALA A 117 -1.08 7.19 -11.54
CA ALA A 117 -2.45 7.69 -11.77
C ALA A 117 -3.40 7.52 -10.57
N GLY A 118 -2.92 7.03 -9.42
CA GLY A 118 -3.76 6.79 -8.25
C GLY A 118 -4.80 5.68 -8.47
N VAL A 119 -4.44 4.62 -9.21
CA VAL A 119 -5.33 3.52 -9.55
C VAL A 119 -5.60 2.64 -8.34
N MET A 120 -6.87 2.43 -8.02
CA MET A 120 -7.30 1.51 -6.96
C MET A 120 -7.11 0.05 -7.38
N GLY A 121 -6.74 -0.81 -6.43
CA GLY A 121 -6.53 -2.24 -6.67
C GLY A 121 -5.12 -2.57 -7.18
N PHE A 122 -4.21 -1.61 -7.24
CA PHE A 122 -2.82 -1.88 -7.60
C PHE A 122 -2.05 -2.63 -6.52
N GLY A 123 -2.40 -2.44 -5.24
CA GLY A 123 -1.57 -2.84 -4.10
C GLY A 123 -1.19 -4.32 -4.11
N ILE A 124 -2.18 -5.21 -4.29
CA ILE A 124 -1.99 -6.66 -4.28
C ILE A 124 -1.20 -7.16 -5.51
N PRO A 125 -1.65 -6.93 -6.76
CA PRO A 125 -0.90 -7.38 -7.95
C PRO A 125 0.48 -6.73 -8.05
N GLY A 126 0.61 -5.46 -7.67
CA GLY A 126 1.90 -4.77 -7.59
C GLY A 126 2.85 -5.44 -6.60
N SER A 127 2.33 -5.85 -5.43
CA SER A 127 3.13 -6.56 -4.42
C SER A 127 3.58 -7.93 -4.88
N ILE A 128 2.72 -8.66 -5.61
CA ILE A 128 3.06 -9.94 -6.22
C ILE A 128 4.19 -9.75 -7.24
N ALA A 129 4.08 -8.77 -8.13
CA ALA A 129 5.11 -8.49 -9.12
C ALA A 129 6.46 -8.13 -8.48
N VAL A 130 6.44 -7.33 -7.41
CA VAL A 130 7.66 -6.97 -6.65
C VAL A 130 8.24 -8.20 -5.96
N ALA A 131 7.43 -9.00 -5.27
CA ALA A 131 7.90 -10.19 -4.56
C ALA A 131 8.51 -11.24 -5.51
N LEU A 132 7.94 -11.39 -6.71
CA LEU A 132 8.50 -12.26 -7.76
C LEU A 132 9.86 -11.75 -8.28
N ARG A 133 10.04 -10.42 -8.37
CA ARG A 133 11.30 -9.80 -8.82
C ARG A 133 12.36 -9.73 -7.71
N GLU A 134 11.94 -9.60 -6.46
CA GLU A 134 12.78 -9.41 -5.29
C GLU A 134 12.48 -10.46 -4.20
N PRO A 135 12.66 -11.77 -4.48
CA PRO A 135 12.20 -12.86 -3.59
C PRO A 135 12.87 -12.88 -2.21
N ARG A 136 13.98 -12.17 -2.04
CA ARG A 136 14.73 -12.05 -0.77
C ARG A 136 14.30 -10.85 0.08
N LYS A 137 13.32 -10.05 -0.37
CA LYS A 137 12.81 -8.89 0.35
C LYS A 137 11.39 -9.14 0.80
N LYS A 138 11.08 -8.71 2.02
CA LYS A 138 9.69 -8.64 2.48
C LYS A 138 9.01 -7.49 1.73
N VAL A 139 7.85 -7.75 1.15
CA VAL A 139 7.01 -6.74 0.52
C VAL A 139 5.90 -6.33 1.47
N ILE A 140 5.74 -5.04 1.72
CA ILE A 140 4.69 -4.51 2.57
C ILE A 140 3.66 -3.84 1.67
N CYS A 141 2.49 -4.45 1.58
CA CYS A 141 1.34 -3.94 0.83
C CYS A 141 0.45 -3.14 1.76
N LEU A 142 0.03 -1.96 1.33
CA LEU A 142 -0.84 -1.07 2.13
C LEU A 142 -2.09 -0.75 1.31
N VAL A 143 -3.21 -1.35 1.66
CA VAL A 143 -4.43 -1.33 0.84
C VAL A 143 -5.64 -0.93 1.68
N GLY A 144 -6.62 -0.27 1.07
CA GLY A 144 -7.93 -0.07 1.69
C GLY A 144 -8.88 -1.21 1.33
N ASP A 145 -9.89 -1.46 2.16
CA ASP A 145 -11.00 -2.37 1.87
C ASP A 145 -11.55 -2.26 0.43
N GLY A 146 -11.80 -1.04 -0.07
CA GLY A 146 -12.28 -0.83 -1.44
C GLY A 146 -11.29 -1.24 -2.53
N GLY A 147 -9.99 -1.01 -2.32
CA GLY A 147 -8.94 -1.48 -3.24
C GLY A 147 -8.79 -2.99 -3.20
N PHE A 148 -8.89 -3.59 -2.01
CA PHE A 148 -8.86 -5.04 -1.84
C PHE A 148 -10.06 -5.71 -2.51
N MET A 149 -11.24 -5.11 -2.46
CA MET A 149 -12.42 -5.65 -3.15
C MET A 149 -12.27 -5.66 -4.69
N MET A 150 -11.34 -4.89 -5.27
CA MET A 150 -11.10 -4.90 -6.71
C MET A 150 -10.19 -6.05 -7.16
N THR A 151 -9.10 -6.31 -6.44
CA THR A 151 -8.03 -7.23 -6.88
C THR A 151 -7.53 -8.17 -5.77
N GLY A 152 -8.21 -8.22 -4.63
CA GLY A 152 -7.80 -9.02 -3.47
C GLY A 152 -7.79 -10.53 -3.72
N PHE A 153 -8.51 -11.01 -4.73
CA PHE A 153 -8.49 -12.42 -5.14
C PHE A 153 -7.13 -12.89 -5.68
N ASP A 154 -6.27 -11.97 -6.14
CA ASP A 154 -4.89 -12.27 -6.52
C ASP A 154 -4.06 -12.80 -5.34
N LEU A 155 -4.58 -12.69 -4.10
CA LEU A 155 -4.03 -13.37 -2.92
C LEU A 155 -3.80 -14.87 -3.15
N ALA A 156 -4.64 -15.53 -3.97
CA ALA A 156 -4.45 -16.93 -4.34
C ALA A 156 -3.06 -17.20 -4.94
N ILE A 157 -2.55 -16.27 -5.78
CA ILE A 157 -1.22 -16.37 -6.40
C ILE A 157 -0.13 -16.21 -5.34
N ALA A 158 -0.30 -15.26 -4.42
CA ALA A 158 0.66 -15.04 -3.35
C ALA A 158 0.80 -16.27 -2.44
N VAL A 159 -0.32 -16.97 -2.15
CA VAL A 159 -0.32 -18.22 -1.39
C VAL A 159 0.31 -19.35 -2.18
N GLU A 160 -0.10 -19.57 -3.43
CA GLU A 160 0.46 -20.64 -4.28
C GLU A 160 1.98 -20.53 -4.40
N LYS A 161 2.49 -19.31 -4.60
CA LYS A 161 3.92 -19.02 -4.74
C LYS A 161 4.64 -18.79 -3.41
N LYS A 162 3.95 -18.85 -2.27
CA LYS A 162 4.47 -18.59 -0.92
C LYS A 162 5.26 -17.27 -0.83
N LEU A 163 4.74 -16.22 -1.46
CA LEU A 163 5.44 -14.95 -1.58
C LEU A 163 5.55 -14.23 -0.22
N PRO A 164 6.69 -13.57 0.09
CA PRO A 164 6.92 -12.90 1.37
C PRO A 164 6.20 -11.54 1.45
N ILE A 165 4.87 -11.53 1.32
CA ILE A 165 4.04 -10.33 1.27
C ILE A 165 3.31 -10.15 2.60
N CYS A 166 3.47 -8.99 3.22
CA CYS A 166 2.73 -8.56 4.39
C CYS A 166 1.73 -7.48 4.00
N ILE A 167 0.45 -7.81 3.95
CA ILE A 167 -0.64 -6.93 3.55
C ILE A 167 -1.22 -6.29 4.79
N PHE A 168 -1.25 -4.96 4.88
CA PHE A 168 -2.09 -4.25 5.84
C PHE A 168 -3.29 -3.67 5.12
N LEU A 169 -4.47 -4.12 5.52
CA LEU A 169 -5.75 -3.72 4.96
C LEU A 169 -6.42 -2.73 5.92
N ALA A 170 -6.62 -1.48 5.51
CA ALA A 170 -7.44 -0.52 6.24
C ALA A 170 -8.92 -0.83 5.97
N ASN A 171 -9.62 -1.40 6.95
CA ASN A 171 -11.06 -1.64 6.87
C ASN A 171 -11.78 -0.50 7.60
N ASN A 172 -12.35 0.45 6.87
CA ASN A 172 -13.24 1.47 7.45
C ASN A 172 -14.66 1.40 6.90
N ARG A 173 -14.95 0.33 6.14
CA ARG A 173 -16.19 0.06 5.46
C ARG A 173 -16.65 1.20 4.57
N SER A 174 -15.72 1.90 3.92
CA SER A 174 -16.02 3.07 3.08
C SER A 174 -14.92 3.46 2.10
N LEU A 175 -15.31 4.12 1.01
CA LEU A 175 -14.41 4.86 0.13
C LEU A 175 -13.99 6.19 0.78
N GLY A 176 -13.11 6.12 1.78
CA GLY A 176 -12.71 7.23 2.65
C GLY A 176 -12.43 8.57 1.93
N PRO A 177 -11.51 8.65 0.95
CA PRO A 177 -11.23 9.90 0.23
C PRO A 177 -12.47 10.52 -0.43
N ILE A 178 -13.32 9.69 -1.05
CA ILE A 178 -14.54 10.13 -1.74
C ILE A 178 -15.54 10.64 -0.70
N TYR A 179 -15.71 9.90 0.39
CA TYR A 179 -16.55 10.31 1.52
C TYR A 179 -16.12 11.66 2.11
N PHE A 180 -14.83 11.85 2.39
CA PHE A 180 -14.34 13.13 2.93
C PHE A 180 -14.49 14.28 1.93
N HIS A 181 -14.30 14.01 0.63
CA HIS A 181 -14.52 15.03 -0.39
C HIS A 181 -16.00 15.43 -0.46
N GLN A 182 -16.91 14.46 -0.43
CA GLN A 182 -18.35 14.71 -0.44
C GLN A 182 -18.78 15.47 0.82
N GLU A 183 -18.47 14.99 2.02
CA GLU A 183 -18.87 15.64 3.27
C GLU A 183 -18.30 17.07 3.40
N LYS A 184 -17.12 17.33 2.84
CA LYS A 184 -16.51 18.67 2.85
C LYS A 184 -17.26 19.67 1.96
N HIS A 185 -17.69 19.26 0.78
CA HIS A 185 -18.30 20.16 -0.21
C HIS A 185 -19.84 20.10 -0.19
N TYR A 186 -20.39 19.00 0.29
CA TYR A 186 -21.81 18.67 0.35
C TYR A 186 -22.11 17.99 1.71
N PRO A 187 -22.14 18.74 2.82
CA PRO A 187 -22.36 18.18 4.15
C PRO A 187 -23.68 17.38 4.23
N GLY A 188 -23.61 16.12 4.68
CA GLY A 188 -24.78 15.22 4.74
C GLY A 188 -25.17 14.60 3.39
N GLY A 189 -24.46 14.94 2.31
CA GLY A 189 -24.65 14.43 0.96
C GLY A 189 -23.71 13.29 0.60
N ALA A 190 -23.26 12.50 1.57
CA ALA A 190 -22.46 11.30 1.30
C ALA A 190 -23.30 10.28 0.51
N HIS A 191 -22.83 9.91 -0.68
CA HIS A 191 -23.53 9.04 -1.61
C HIS A 191 -22.57 8.02 -2.22
N ALA A 192 -23.00 6.74 -2.21
CA ALA A 192 -22.28 5.61 -2.81
C ALA A 192 -20.84 5.42 -2.28
N THR A 193 -20.59 5.76 -1.02
CA THR A 193 -19.27 5.58 -0.39
C THR A 193 -19.20 4.42 0.60
N ALA A 194 -20.34 3.96 1.14
CA ALA A 194 -20.37 2.86 2.09
C ALA A 194 -19.97 1.54 1.42
N LEU A 195 -19.09 0.78 2.07
CA LEU A 195 -18.58 -0.52 1.64
C LEU A 195 -18.73 -1.53 2.78
N PRO A 196 -19.87 -2.21 2.92
CA PRO A 196 -20.06 -3.17 4.01
C PRO A 196 -19.00 -4.28 4.02
N GLY A 197 -18.57 -4.74 2.83
CA GLY A 197 -17.47 -5.69 2.63
C GLY A 197 -17.71 -7.09 3.24
N PRO A 198 -16.94 -8.11 2.82
CA PRO A 198 -16.90 -9.40 3.51
C PRO A 198 -16.05 -9.31 4.80
N ASP A 199 -16.01 -10.40 5.58
CA ASP A 199 -14.95 -10.58 6.57
C ASP A 199 -13.63 -10.89 5.83
N PHE A 200 -12.74 -9.90 5.74
CA PHE A 200 -11.49 -10.02 5.00
C PHE A 200 -10.50 -10.99 5.65
N LYS A 201 -10.52 -11.13 6.98
CA LYS A 201 -9.70 -12.11 7.70
C LYS A 201 -10.13 -13.52 7.31
N ALA A 202 -11.42 -13.82 7.40
CA ALA A 202 -11.96 -15.13 7.04
C ALA A 202 -11.74 -15.44 5.56
N LEU A 203 -11.88 -14.44 4.69
CA LEU A 203 -11.59 -14.57 3.26
C LEU A 203 -10.12 -14.92 3.03
N ALA A 204 -9.18 -14.24 3.68
CA ALA A 204 -7.75 -14.54 3.56
C ALA A 204 -7.42 -15.97 4.06
N GLU A 205 -8.00 -16.38 5.18
CA GLU A 205 -7.86 -17.74 5.72
C GLU A 205 -8.39 -18.80 4.74
N SER A 206 -9.49 -18.50 4.03
CA SER A 206 -10.04 -19.42 3.01
C SER A 206 -9.09 -19.66 1.83
N PHE A 207 -8.20 -18.71 1.52
CA PHE A 207 -7.13 -18.88 0.54
C PHE A 207 -5.90 -19.63 1.08
N GLY A 208 -5.84 -19.91 2.39
CA GLY A 208 -4.65 -20.45 3.06
C GLY A 208 -3.61 -19.37 3.41
N CYS A 209 -4.00 -18.09 3.41
CA CYS A 209 -3.15 -16.99 3.88
C CYS A 209 -3.26 -16.86 5.40
N THR A 210 -2.13 -16.59 6.08
CA THR A 210 -2.19 -16.25 7.51
C THR A 210 -2.92 -14.92 7.67
N ALA A 211 -3.89 -14.84 8.57
CA ALA A 211 -4.65 -13.61 8.79
C ALA A 211 -4.64 -13.18 10.26
N LEU A 212 -4.28 -11.93 10.49
CA LEU A 212 -4.26 -11.28 11.80
C LEU A 212 -5.18 -10.05 11.78
N ARG A 213 -5.52 -9.54 12.96
CA ARG A 213 -6.36 -8.35 13.08
C ARG A 213 -5.79 -7.40 14.14
N ILE A 214 -5.87 -6.10 13.86
CA ILE A 214 -5.59 -5.01 14.79
C ILE A 214 -6.93 -4.32 15.06
N GLU A 215 -7.44 -4.44 16.28
CA GLU A 215 -8.71 -3.83 16.72
C GLU A 215 -8.46 -2.52 17.47
N SER A 216 -7.34 -2.42 18.19
CA SER A 216 -6.98 -1.25 18.99
C SER A 216 -5.51 -0.84 18.87
N GLU A 217 -5.13 0.24 19.55
CA GLU A 217 -3.74 0.74 19.52
C GLU A 217 -2.77 -0.20 20.24
N GLU A 218 -3.25 -0.87 21.28
CA GLU A 218 -2.48 -1.83 22.07
C GLU A 218 -2.07 -3.06 21.23
N ASP A 219 -2.89 -3.42 20.23
CA ASP A 219 -2.62 -4.54 19.33
C ASP A 219 -1.48 -4.24 18.35
N ILE A 220 -1.28 -2.96 17.99
CA ILE A 220 -0.41 -2.55 16.88
C ILE A 220 0.98 -3.18 16.98
N ALA A 221 1.64 -3.02 18.14
CA ALA A 221 3.03 -3.42 18.29
C ALA A 221 3.19 -4.94 18.17
N ASN A 222 2.31 -5.68 18.84
CA ASN A 222 2.36 -7.14 18.90
C ASN A 222 2.01 -7.74 17.53
N VAL A 223 0.90 -7.32 16.95
CA VAL A 223 0.37 -7.86 15.69
C VAL A 223 1.27 -7.50 14.50
N ALA A 224 1.76 -6.25 14.42
CA ALA A 224 2.68 -5.86 13.35
C ALA A 224 3.98 -6.67 13.43
N THR A 225 4.54 -6.84 14.64
CA THR A 225 5.75 -7.66 14.84
C THR A 225 5.52 -9.12 14.45
N GLN A 226 4.37 -9.69 14.82
CA GLN A 226 3.99 -11.05 14.45
C GLN A 226 3.88 -11.19 12.93
N ALA A 227 3.15 -10.29 12.26
CA ALA A 227 2.98 -10.30 10.81
C ALA A 227 4.31 -10.22 10.05
N LEU A 228 5.23 -9.36 10.51
CA LEU A 228 6.55 -9.23 9.88
C LEU A 228 7.38 -10.52 9.98
N LYS A 229 7.15 -11.37 10.98
CA LYS A 229 7.83 -12.67 11.17
C LYS A 229 7.19 -13.83 10.40
N VAL A 230 5.95 -13.70 9.92
CA VAL A 230 5.29 -14.78 9.16
C VAL A 230 6.07 -15.11 7.89
N GLU A 231 6.31 -16.40 7.65
CA GLU A 231 6.82 -16.89 6.37
C GLU A 231 5.68 -17.07 5.37
N GLY A 232 5.87 -16.58 4.15
CA GLY A 232 4.80 -16.52 3.14
C GLY A 232 3.87 -15.32 3.31
N PRO A 233 2.69 -15.33 2.66
CA PRO A 233 1.79 -14.20 2.68
C PRO A 233 1.04 -14.12 4.03
N VAL A 234 0.88 -12.89 4.51
CA VAL A 234 0.07 -12.57 5.67
C VAL A 234 -0.81 -11.36 5.38
N LEU A 235 -2.07 -11.42 5.80
CA LEU A 235 -3.00 -10.29 5.81
C LEU A 235 -3.22 -9.82 7.25
N VAL A 236 -3.03 -8.54 7.48
CA VAL A 236 -3.35 -7.85 8.73
C VAL A 236 -4.51 -6.91 8.44
N GLU A 237 -5.70 -7.28 8.91
CA GLU A 237 -6.85 -6.40 8.86
C GLU A 237 -6.74 -5.37 9.99
N VAL A 238 -6.79 -4.08 9.64
CA VAL A 238 -6.76 -2.98 10.60
C VAL A 238 -8.16 -2.39 10.65
N ASN A 239 -8.83 -2.53 11.79
CA ASN A 239 -10.14 -1.93 12.01
C ASN A 239 -9.99 -0.42 12.18
N THR A 240 -10.35 0.33 11.14
CA THR A 240 -10.15 1.78 11.06
C THR A 240 -11.48 2.52 11.06
N SER A 241 -11.47 3.75 11.57
CA SER A 241 -12.66 4.54 11.80
C SER A 241 -12.61 5.86 11.03
N LEU A 242 -13.65 6.16 10.25
CA LEU A 242 -13.84 7.45 9.59
C LEU A 242 -14.12 8.58 10.59
N THR A 243 -14.62 8.24 11.79
CA THR A 243 -15.13 9.18 12.79
C THR A 243 -14.03 10.06 13.40
N ILE A 244 -12.77 9.65 13.31
CA ILE A 244 -11.63 10.45 13.79
C ILE A 244 -11.35 11.66 12.89
N LEU A 245 -11.78 11.61 11.64
CA LEU A 245 -11.58 12.70 10.68
C LEU A 245 -12.75 13.70 10.67
N ARG A 246 -13.82 13.44 11.45
CA ARG A 246 -14.88 14.41 11.75
C ARG A 246 -14.40 15.34 12.88
N LYS A 247 -14.34 16.64 12.59
CA LYS A 247 -14.11 17.68 13.60
C LYS A 247 -15.26 17.74 14.60
#